data_AF-A0AAE1I6J3-F1
#
_entry.id   AF-A0AAE1I6J3-F1
#
_cell.length_a   1.000
_cell.length_b   1.000
_cell.length_c   1.000
_cell.angle_alpha   90.00
_cell.angle_beta   90.00
_cell.angle_gamma   90.00
#
_symmetry.space_group_name_H-M   'P 1'
#
loop_
_entity.id
_entity.type
_entity.pdbx_description
1 polymer ?
#
loop_
_entity_poly.entity_id
_entity_poly.type
_entity_poly.pdbx_seq_one_letter_code
_entity_poly.pdbx_strand_id
1 'polypeptide(L)'
;MGKADKQLKAFIENIPDSSLTALPTNPGTLHKDTNFRLDMQGMTKKQEHNLQVQVNKGTTITSLKKVAPKTVAGPVLVKSKEPSSAADIRAELLAKMLI
;
A
#
# COMPACT_ATOMS: atom_id res chain seq x y z
N MET A 1 14.53 5.44 -11.82
CA MET A 1 13.20 4.87 -11.55
C MET A 1 12.73 4.07 -12.77
N GLY A 2 12.54 2.77 -12.58
CA GLY A 2 12.04 1.87 -13.63
C GLY A 2 10.55 2.10 -13.92
N LYS A 3 9.99 1.39 -14.92
CA LYS A 3 8.53 1.43 -15.18
C LYS A 3 7.72 0.98 -13.96
N ALA A 4 8.24 0.02 -13.20
CA ALA A 4 7.61 -0.46 -11.97
C ALA A 4 7.52 0.62 -10.89
N ASP A 5 8.61 1.35 -10.62
CA ASP A 5 8.63 2.48 -9.68
C ASP A 5 7.58 3.53 -10.03
N LYS A 6 7.55 3.93 -11.31
CA LYS A 6 6.63 4.97 -11.76
C LYS A 6 5.18 4.54 -11.58
N GLN A 7 4.86 3.28 -11.88
CA GLN A 7 3.50 2.79 -11.69
C GLN A 7 3.14 2.57 -10.22
N LEU A 8 4.08 2.12 -9.39
CA LEU A 8 3.84 1.99 -7.95
C LEU A 8 3.63 3.35 -7.29
N LYS A 9 4.48 4.33 -7.63
CA LYS A 9 4.32 5.70 -7.18
C LYS A 9 2.98 6.28 -7.63
N ALA A 10 2.62 6.13 -8.91
CA ALA A 10 1.33 6.57 -9.42
C ALA A 10 0.16 5.87 -8.73
N PHE A 11 0.28 4.58 -8.41
CA PHE A 11 -0.72 3.86 -7.64
C PHE A 11 -0.89 4.49 -6.26
N ILE A 12 0.21 4.70 -5.51
CA ILE A 12 0.17 5.30 -4.17
C ILE A 12 -0.43 6.71 -4.19
N GLU A 13 -0.08 7.52 -5.18
CA GLU A 13 -0.62 8.87 -5.37
C GLU A 13 -2.12 8.87 -5.72
N ASN A 14 -2.60 7.82 -6.39
CA ASN A 14 -4.02 7.67 -6.76
C ASN A 14 -4.88 6.99 -5.67
N ILE A 15 -4.31 6.44 -4.60
CA ILE A 15 -5.10 5.85 -3.52
C ILE A 15 -5.93 6.95 -2.88
N PRO A 16 -7.27 6.89 -2.88
CA PRO A 16 -8.10 7.96 -2.33
C PRO A 16 -7.87 8.14 -0.83
N ASP A 17 -7.92 9.39 -0.36
CA ASP A 17 -7.69 9.73 1.04
C ASP A 17 -8.65 8.99 1.98
N SER A 18 -9.90 8.78 1.54
CA SER A 18 -10.90 8.00 2.26
C SER A 18 -10.47 6.56 2.56
N SER A 19 -9.70 5.93 1.67
CA SER A 19 -9.15 4.58 1.89
C SER A 19 -8.01 4.56 2.90
N LEU A 20 -7.40 5.71 3.20
CA LEU A 20 -6.29 5.84 4.15
C LEU A 20 -6.75 6.40 5.50
N THR A 21 -7.88 7.11 5.55
CA THR A 21 -8.47 7.65 6.78
C THR A 21 -9.55 6.75 7.39
N ALA A 22 -10.34 6.06 6.58
CA ALA A 22 -11.36 5.11 7.04
C ALA A 22 -10.83 3.68 7.04
N LEU A 23 -9.74 3.44 7.78
CA LEU A 23 -9.14 2.12 7.87
C LEU A 23 -10.05 1.18 8.67
N PRO A 24 -10.55 0.09 8.07
CA PRO A 24 -11.31 -0.91 8.79
C PRO A 24 -10.43 -1.61 9.80
N THR A 25 -11.03 -2.04 10.91
CA THR A 25 -10.36 -2.78 11.98
C THR A 25 -9.88 -4.17 11.53
N ASN A 26 -10.54 -4.70 10.50
CA ASN A 26 -10.33 -6.05 9.98
C ASN A 26 -9.28 -6.06 8.86
N PRO A 27 -8.45 -7.12 8.80
CA PRO A 27 -7.53 -7.30 7.68
C PRO A 27 -8.29 -7.45 6.36
N GLY A 28 -7.78 -6.82 5.31
CA GLY A 28 -8.41 -6.84 4.00
C GLY A 28 -7.82 -5.86 3.00
N THR A 29 -8.24 -6.00 1.74
CA THR A 29 -7.80 -5.13 0.66
C THR A 29 -8.57 -3.82 0.69
N LEU A 30 -7.87 -2.71 0.93
CA LEU A 30 -8.45 -1.36 1.03
C LEU A 30 -8.65 -0.72 -0.34
N HIS A 31 -7.67 -0.92 -1.21
CA HIS A 31 -7.67 -0.36 -2.54
C HIS A 31 -6.94 -1.31 -3.48
N LYS A 32 -7.41 -1.45 -4.71
CA LYS A 32 -6.74 -2.28 -5.71
C LYS A 32 -6.91 -1.70 -7.09
N ASP A 33 -5.90 -1.93 -7.90
CA ASP A 33 -5.87 -1.64 -9.31
C ASP A 33 -5.57 -2.93 -10.10
N THR A 34 -5.36 -2.84 -11.40
CA THR A 34 -4.89 -3.92 -12.26
C THR A 34 -3.54 -4.49 -11.77
N ASN A 35 -2.60 -3.62 -11.40
CA ASN A 35 -1.23 -4.03 -11.10
C ASN A 35 -0.94 -4.22 -9.61
N PHE A 36 -1.52 -3.40 -8.76
CA PHE A 36 -1.20 -3.32 -7.34
C PHE A 36 -2.45 -3.41 -6.48
N ARG A 37 -2.27 -3.74 -5.21
CA ARG A 37 -3.29 -3.65 -4.18
C ARG A 37 -2.69 -3.14 -2.88
N LEU A 38 -3.39 -2.22 -2.24
CA LEU A 38 -3.17 -1.81 -0.87
C LEU A 38 -3.93 -2.77 0.04
N ASP A 39 -3.20 -3.51 0.85
CA ASP A 39 -3.71 -4.50 1.77
C ASP A 39 -3.41 -4.06 3.21
N MET A 40 -4.41 -4.21 4.08
CA MET A 40 -4.29 -4.03 5.52
C MET A 40 -4.07 -5.42 6.13
N GLN A 41 -2.85 -5.69 6.60
CA GLN A 41 -2.44 -7.00 7.13
C GLN A 41 -2.94 -7.28 8.55
N GLY A 42 -3.66 -6.34 9.15
CA GLY A 42 -4.19 -6.42 10.50
C GLY A 42 -3.72 -5.24 11.36
N MET A 43 -4.18 -5.26 12.61
CA MET A 43 -3.76 -4.28 13.62
C MET A 43 -2.64 -4.84 14.49
N THR A 44 -1.65 -3.99 14.79
CA THR A 44 -0.61 -4.33 15.75
C THR A 44 -1.17 -4.30 17.18
N LYS A 45 -0.43 -4.87 18.14
CA LYS A 45 -0.76 -4.79 19.58
C LYS A 45 -0.88 -3.35 20.11
N LYS A 46 -0.34 -2.36 19.38
CA LYS A 46 -0.41 -0.94 19.68
C LYS A 46 -1.58 -0.22 18.99
N GLN A 47 -2.53 -0.96 18.41
CA GLN A 47 -3.66 -0.41 17.63
C GLN A 47 -3.20 0.40 16.41
N GLU A 48 -2.15 -0.07 15.74
CA GLU A 48 -1.66 0.52 14.49
C GLU A 48 -2.09 -0.37 13.32
N HIS A 49 -2.68 0.20 12.30
CA HIS A 49 -3.03 -0.48 11.06
C HIS A 49 -1.76 -0.71 10.26
N ASN A 50 -1.47 -1.97 9.92
CA ASN A 50 -0.33 -2.32 9.10
C ASN A 50 -0.73 -2.32 7.62
N LEU A 51 -0.31 -1.28 6.90
CA LEU A 51 -0.58 -1.10 5.48
C LEU A 51 0.59 -1.57 4.62
N GLN A 52 0.29 -2.36 3.61
CA GLN A 52 1.26 -2.88 2.66
C GLN A 52 0.72 -2.83 1.24
N VAL A 53 1.54 -2.37 0.30
CA VAL A 53 1.22 -2.47 -1.13
C VAL A 53 1.87 -3.73 -1.68
N GLN A 54 1.03 -4.59 -2.26
CA GLN A 54 1.43 -5.82 -2.91
C GLN A 54 1.14 -5.76 -4.40
N VAL A 55 1.85 -6.58 -5.17
CA VAL A 55 1.59 -6.74 -6.61
C VAL A 55 0.52 -7.81 -6.82
N ASN A 56 -0.39 -7.57 -7.75
CA ASN A 56 -1.40 -8.57 -8.13
C ASN A 56 -0.78 -9.66 -9.04
N LYS A 57 -1.23 -10.91 -8.89
CA LYS A 57 -0.78 -12.04 -9.74
C LYS A 57 -1.02 -11.82 -11.24
N GLY A 58 -1.88 -10.86 -11.62
CA GLY A 58 -2.19 -10.48 -13.01
C GLY A 58 -1.52 -9.19 -13.49
N THR A 59 -0.47 -8.70 -12.82
CA THR A 59 0.19 -7.44 -13.22
C THR A 59 0.63 -7.47 -14.69
N THR A 60 0.38 -6.36 -15.39
CA THR A 60 0.85 -6.11 -16.76
C THR A 60 2.33 -5.72 -16.80
N ILE A 61 2.93 -5.38 -15.65
CA ILE A 61 4.36 -5.09 -15.55
C ILE A 61 5.16 -6.39 -15.53
N THR A 62 5.81 -6.70 -16.65
CA THR A 62 6.66 -7.91 -16.80
C THR A 62 7.74 -8.02 -15.74
N SER A 63 8.36 -6.91 -15.34
CA SER A 63 9.36 -6.87 -14.26
C SER A 63 8.77 -7.27 -12.91
N LEU A 64 7.50 -6.89 -12.64
CA LEU A 64 6.84 -7.21 -11.38
C LEU A 64 6.16 -8.59 -11.39
N LYS A 65 5.88 -9.19 -12.55
CA LYS A 65 5.35 -10.56 -12.63
C LYS A 65 6.22 -11.57 -11.88
N LYS A 66 7.55 -11.38 -11.88
CA LYS A 66 8.49 -12.26 -11.17
C LYS A 66 8.42 -12.13 -9.65
N VAL A 67 8.04 -10.95 -9.16
CA VAL A 67 7.89 -10.69 -7.72
C VAL A 67 6.44 -10.79 -7.26
N ALA A 68 5.44 -10.80 -8.14
CA ALA A 68 4.05 -10.95 -7.78
C ALA A 68 3.77 -12.34 -7.15
N PRO A 69 3.00 -12.45 -6.05
CA PRO A 69 2.29 -11.39 -5.31
C PRO A 69 3.03 -10.92 -4.04
N LYS A 70 4.31 -10.54 -4.13
CA LYS A 70 5.06 -10.02 -2.98
C LYS A 70 4.74 -8.54 -2.72
N THR A 71 5.06 -8.13 -1.49
CA THR A 71 5.03 -6.73 -1.04
C THR A 71 6.09 -5.91 -1.77
N VAL A 72 5.69 -4.77 -2.31
CA VAL A 72 6.53 -3.84 -3.07
C VAL A 72 6.60 -2.45 -2.44
N ALA A 73 5.69 -2.11 -1.52
CA ALA A 73 5.89 -0.99 -0.61
C ALA A 73 5.30 -1.29 0.79
N GLY A 74 5.99 -0.87 1.84
CA GLY A 74 5.59 -1.06 3.24
C GLY A 74 6.51 -2.05 3.99
N PRO A 75 6.19 -2.40 5.27
CA PRO A 75 5.02 -2.02 6.06
C PRO A 75 5.02 -0.56 6.54
N VAL A 76 3.86 0.08 6.44
CA VAL A 76 3.56 1.39 7.03
C VAL A 76 2.58 1.20 8.18
N LEU A 77 2.90 1.77 9.34
CA LEU A 77 2.12 1.61 10.56
C LEU A 77 1.33 2.89 10.82
N VAL A 78 0.02 2.83 10.62
CA VAL A 78 -0.87 3.98 10.81
C VAL A 78 -1.60 3.85 12.15
N LYS A 79 -1.34 4.75 13.08
CA LYS A 79 -2.00 4.75 14.39
C LYS A 79 -3.52 4.95 14.23
N SER A 80 -4.32 4.09 14.84
CA SER A 80 -5.79 4.23 14.80
C SER A 80 -6.28 5.47 15.56
N LYS A 81 -5.58 5.85 16.63
CA LYS A 81 -6.01 6.93 17.56
C LYS A 81 -5.63 8.33 17.07
N GLU A 82 -4.61 8.42 16.23
CA GLU A 82 -4.15 9.62 15.53
C GLU A 82 -3.78 9.17 14.12
N PRO A 83 -4.76 8.92 13.23
CA PRO A 83 -4.46 8.51 11.88
C PRO A 83 -3.64 9.62 11.23
N SER A 84 -2.40 9.31 10.85
CA SER A 84 -1.58 10.21 10.05
C SER A 84 -2.40 10.63 8.83
N SER A 85 -2.31 11.91 8.43
CA SER A 85 -3.02 12.38 7.25
C SER A 85 -2.75 11.45 6.07
N ALA A 86 -3.74 11.23 5.21
CA ALA A 86 -3.58 10.39 4.02
C ALA A 86 -2.32 10.75 3.20
N ALA A 87 -2.00 12.04 3.11
CA ALA A 87 -0.76 12.54 2.50
C ALA A 87 0.52 11.99 3.16
N ASP A 88 0.55 11.90 4.49
CA ASP A 88 1.68 11.40 5.27
C ASP A 88 1.85 9.89 5.07
N ILE A 89 0.74 9.14 5.09
CA ILE A 89 0.72 7.70 4.81
C ILE A 89 1.21 7.43 3.38
N ARG A 90 0.78 8.25 2.40
CA ARG A 90 1.29 8.17 1.02
C ARG A 90 2.79 8.45 0.98
N ALA A 91 3.26 9.48 1.68
CA ALA A 91 4.68 9.82 1.74
C ALA A 91 5.50 8.67 2.36
N GLU A 92 5.03 8.06 3.44
CA GLU A 92 5.66 6.87 4.03
C GLU A 92 5.66 5.68 3.08
N LEU A 93 4.54 5.40 2.42
CA LEU A 93 4.45 4.32 1.41
C LEU A 93 5.43 4.55 0.27
N LEU A 94 5.57 5.79 -0.20
CA LEU A 94 6.54 6.18 -1.22
C LEU A 94 7.99 6.03 -0.72
N ALA A 95 8.27 6.41 0.53
CA ALA A 95 9.58 6.24 1.14
C ALA A 95 9.94 4.76 1.37
N LYS A 96 8.93 3.90 1.55
CA LYS A 96 9.09 2.45 1.79
C LYS A 96 8.91 1.60 0.53
N MET A 97 9.12 2.15 -0.66
CA MET A 97 9.17 1.38 -1.90
C MET A 97 10.37 0.42 -1.87
N LEU A 98 10.14 -0.87 -2.13
CA LEU A 98 11.10 -1.98 -2.05
C LEU A 98 11.55 -2.50 -3.44
N ILE A 99 11.25 -1.77 -4.51
CA ILE A 99 11.42 -2.21 -5.91
C ILE A 99 12.58 -1.54 -6.62
#